data_AF-A0A971UNQ1-F1
#
_entry.id   AF-A0A971UNQ1-F1
#
_cell.length_a   1.000
_cell.length_b   1.000
_cell.length_c   1.000
_cell.angle_alpha   90.00
_cell.angle_beta   90.00
_cell.angle_gamma   90.00
#
_symmetry.space_group_name_H-M   'P 1'
#
loop_
_entity.id
_entity.type
_entity.pdbx_description
1 polymer ?
#
loop_
_entity_poly.entity_id
_entity_poly.type
_entity_poly.pdbx_seq_one_letter_code
_entity_poly.pdbx_strand_id
1 'polypeptide(L)'
;MSKPKTYKHTRPDGSVVRVTVPEDPKPEELLIDALRDNLSPEAVAAIASWLQPARTNDENVDREVRWFAEQLAQALGGWDQQSRLAEELGL
;
A
#
# COMPACT_ATOMS: atom_id res chain seq x y z
N MET A 1 -6.46 -16.93 5.19
CA MET A 1 -6.45 -15.66 5.95
C MET A 1 -7.27 -15.86 7.21
N SER A 2 -6.71 -15.55 8.37
CA SER A 2 -7.43 -15.62 9.65
C SER A 2 -8.42 -14.45 9.73
N LYS A 3 -9.52 -14.62 10.48
CA LYS A 3 -10.47 -13.53 10.73
C LYS A 3 -10.01 -12.77 11.98
N PRO A 4 -10.18 -11.43 12.05
CA PRO A 4 -9.81 -10.65 13.23
C PRO A 4 -10.44 -11.23 14.49
N LYS A 5 -9.62 -11.47 15.51
CA LYS A 5 -10.11 -12.05 16.77
C LYS A 5 -10.88 -10.99 17.55
N THR A 6 -12.12 -11.32 17.90
CA THR A 6 -12.98 -10.47 18.72
C THR A 6 -13.13 -11.07 20.12
N TYR A 7 -12.84 -10.28 21.15
CA TYR A 7 -12.92 -10.68 22.55
C TYR A 7 -14.08 -9.95 23.24
N LYS A 8 -14.68 -10.57 24.25
CA LYS A 8 -15.67 -9.92 25.11
C LYS A 8 -14.98 -9.45 26.38
N HIS A 9 -15.16 -8.19 26.73
CA HIS A 9 -14.67 -7.61 27.99
C HIS A 9 -15.85 -7.04 28.77
N THR A 10 -16.00 -7.47 30.03
CA THR A 10 -16.98 -6.89 30.95
C THR A 10 -16.32 -5.75 31.69
N ARG A 11 -16.84 -4.54 31.52
CA ARG A 11 -16.38 -3.34 32.22
C ARG A 11 -16.76 -3.37 33.70
N PRO A 12 -16.12 -2.55 34.56
CA PRO A 12 -16.47 -2.45 35.98
C PRO A 12 -17.94 -2.06 36.26
N ASP A 13 -18.60 -1.41 35.30
CA ASP A 13 -20.02 -1.03 35.35
C ASP A 13 -20.99 -2.17 34.98
N GLY A 14 -20.47 -3.37 34.68
CA GLY A 14 -21.25 -4.54 34.28
C GLY A 14 -21.61 -4.61 32.79
N SER A 15 -21.28 -3.59 32.00
CA SER A 15 -21.52 -3.62 30.55
C SER A 15 -20.51 -4.51 29.81
N VAL A 16 -20.98 -5.27 28.82
CA VAL A 16 -20.13 -6.15 28.01
C VAL A 16 -19.83 -5.47 26.68
N VAL A 17 -18.55 -5.27 26.39
CA VAL A 17 -18.06 -4.68 25.14
C VAL A 17 -17.31 -5.74 24.32
N ARG A 18 -17.47 -5.67 23.00
CA ARG A 18 -16.68 -6.47 22.05
C ARG A 18 -15.47 -5.66 21.61
N VAL A 19 -14.28 -6.23 21.80
CA VAL A 19 -13.00 -5.64 21.40
C VAL A 19 -12.45 -6.47 20.26
N THR A 20 -12.33 -5.87 19.08
CA THR A 20 -11.66 -6.49 17.93
C THR A 20 -10.19 -6.12 17.97
N VAL A 21 -9.33 -7.12 18.05
CA VAL A 21 -7.88 -6.90 17.94
C VAL A 21 -7.53 -6.89 16.46
N PRO A 22 -6.94 -5.79 15.93
CA PRO A 22 -6.42 -5.77 14.57
C PRO A 22 -5.40 -6.90 14.42
N GLU A 23 -5.42 -7.62 13.31
CA GLU A 23 -4.28 -8.48 12.97
C GLU A 23 -3.06 -7.59 12.70
N ASP A 24 -1.84 -8.14 12.86
CA ASP A 24 -0.64 -7.43 12.46
C ASP A 24 -0.79 -7.01 10.99
N PRO A 25 -0.53 -5.73 10.65
CA PRO A 25 -0.71 -5.24 9.29
C PRO A 25 0.18 -6.03 8.35
N LYS A 26 -0.34 -6.30 7.15
CA LYS A 26 0.46 -7.01 6.15
C LYS A 26 1.68 -6.17 5.78
N PRO A 27 2.81 -6.78 5.39
CA PRO A 27 3.96 -6.05 4.89
C PRO A 27 3.63 -5.06 3.77
N GLU A 28 2.66 -5.41 2.91
CA GLU A 28 2.17 -4.51 1.85
C GLU A 28 1.50 -3.24 2.38
N GLU A 29 0.70 -3.38 3.44
CA GLU A 29 -0.02 -2.26 4.07
C GLU A 29 0.97 -1.33 4.77
N LEU A 30 1.94 -1.90 5.50
CA LEU A 30 3.04 -1.15 6.11
C LEU A 30 3.86 -0.38 5.08
N LEU A 31 4.14 -1.00 3.93
CA LEU A 31 4.86 -0.34 2.84
C LEU A 31 4.05 0.84 2.26
N ILE A 32 2.76 0.64 1.98
CA ILE A 32 1.89 1.69 1.44
C ILE A 32 1.78 2.87 2.42
N ASP A 33 1.60 2.58 3.71
CA ASP A 33 1.53 3.62 4.74
C ASP A 33 2.86 4.38 4.83
N ALA A 34 4.00 3.67 4.85
CA ALA A 34 5.31 4.30 4.85
C ALA A 34 5.55 5.19 3.62
N LEU A 35 5.09 4.77 2.43
CA LEU A 35 5.18 5.58 1.21
C LEU A 35 4.35 6.86 1.33
N ARG A 36 3.13 6.78 1.86
CA ARG A 36 2.24 7.93 2.07
C ARG A 36 2.75 8.91 3.11
N ASP A 37 3.39 8.41 4.17
CA ASP A 37 3.91 9.23 5.27
C ASP A 37 5.19 9.98 4.88
N ASN A 38 5.97 9.45 3.93
CA ASN A 38 7.31 9.96 3.61
C ASN A 38 7.42 10.61 2.22
N LEU A 39 6.53 10.31 1.29
CA LEU A 39 6.61 10.79 -0.09
C LEU A 39 5.34 11.54 -0.48
N SER A 40 5.51 12.60 -1.27
CA SER A 40 4.36 13.26 -1.88
C SER A 40 3.74 12.37 -2.96
N PRO A 41 2.43 12.51 -3.27
CA PRO A 41 1.77 11.76 -4.33
C PRO A 41 2.48 11.87 -5.69
N GLU A 42 3.01 13.06 -6.01
CA GLU A 42 3.78 13.34 -7.22
C GLU A 42 5.09 12.56 -7.26
N ALA A 43 5.81 12.49 -6.13
CA ALA A 43 7.05 11.71 -6.04
C ALA A 43 6.78 10.21 -6.24
N VAL A 44 5.72 9.68 -5.62
CA VAL A 44 5.29 8.28 -5.80
C VAL A 44 4.92 8.02 -7.26
N ALA A 45 4.19 8.94 -7.89
CA ALA A 45 3.78 8.81 -9.29
C ALA A 45 4.96 8.82 -10.24
N ALA A 46 5.94 9.70 -10.01
CA ALA A 46 7.16 9.78 -10.80
C ALA A 46 7.97 8.47 -10.72
N ILE A 47 8.18 7.93 -9.52
CA ILE A 47 8.89 6.65 -9.33
C ILE A 47 8.18 5.53 -10.09
N ALA A 48 6.85 5.43 -9.97
CA ALA A 48 6.07 4.42 -10.68
C ALA A 48 6.23 4.54 -12.22
N SER A 49 6.20 5.77 -12.77
CA SER A 49 6.43 6.01 -14.21
C SER A 49 7.79 5.52 -14.69
N TRP A 50 8.85 5.73 -13.91
CA TRP A 50 10.19 5.27 -14.27
C TRP A 50 10.36 3.76 -14.18
N LEU A 51 9.66 3.10 -13.26
CA LEU A 51 9.73 1.65 -13.08
C LEU A 51 8.89 0.87 -14.10
N GLN A 52 7.80 1.45 -14.60
CA GLN A 52 6.87 0.77 -15.52
C GLN A 52 7.53 0.25 -16.82
N PRO A 53 8.42 1.00 -17.50
CA PRO A 53 9.13 0.50 -18.69
C PRO A 53 10.41 -0.27 -18.35
N ALA A 54 10.83 -0.34 -17.09
CA ALA A 54 12.09 -0.95 -16.71
C ALA A 54 12.11 -2.45 -17.04
N ARG A 55 13.22 -2.89 -17.66
CA ARG A 55 13.48 -4.29 -18.01
C ARG A 55 14.92 -4.63 -17.67
N THR A 56 15.11 -5.82 -17.14
CA THR A 56 16.41 -6.38 -16.79
C THR A 56 16.64 -7.66 -17.58
N ASN A 57 17.79 -8.29 -17.37
CA ASN A 57 18.11 -9.60 -17.95
C ASN A 57 17.57 -10.78 -17.10
N ASP A 58 16.88 -10.51 -15.99
CA ASP A 58 16.33 -11.53 -15.08
C ASP A 58 14.81 -11.33 -14.93
N GLU A 59 14.05 -12.33 -15.37
CA GLU A 59 12.58 -12.30 -15.32
C GLU A 59 12.02 -12.24 -13.89
N ASN A 60 12.77 -12.73 -12.88
CA ASN A 60 12.36 -12.63 -11.49
C ASN A 60 12.47 -11.18 -11.00
N VAL A 61 13.56 -10.50 -11.36
CA VAL A 61 13.75 -9.09 -11.04
C VAL A 61 12.68 -8.24 -11.72
N ASP A 62 12.38 -8.51 -12.99
CA ASP A 62 11.28 -7.83 -13.70
C ASP A 62 9.92 -8.01 -13.02
N ARG A 63 9.66 -9.20 -12.48
CA ARG A 63 8.43 -9.49 -11.72
C ARG A 63 8.38 -8.70 -10.41
N GLU A 64 9.48 -8.60 -9.70
CA GLU A 64 9.58 -7.84 -8.44
C GLU A 64 9.45 -6.33 -8.67
N VAL A 65 10.10 -5.80 -9.71
CA VAL A 65 9.97 -4.39 -10.09
C VAL A 65 8.53 -4.05 -10.48
N ARG A 66 7.88 -4.91 -11.28
CA ARG A 66 6.46 -4.74 -11.63
C ARG A 66 5.58 -4.77 -10.39
N TRP A 67 5.78 -5.76 -9.51
CA TRP A 67 5.03 -5.85 -8.26
C TRP A 67 5.19 -4.58 -7.41
N PHE A 68 6.41 -4.06 -7.28
CA PHE A 68 6.64 -2.84 -6.52
C PHE A 68 5.97 -1.61 -7.17
N ALA A 69 6.00 -1.50 -8.51
CA ALA A 69 5.30 -0.43 -9.23
C ALA A 69 3.77 -0.51 -9.03
N GLU A 70 3.19 -1.71 -8.95
CA GLU A 70 1.77 -1.91 -8.62
C GLU A 70 1.46 -1.43 -7.19
N GLN A 71 2.34 -1.65 -6.22
CA GLN A 71 2.17 -1.13 -4.85
C GLN A 71 2.20 0.40 -4.80
N LEU A 72 3.08 1.04 -5.60
CA LEU A 72 3.14 2.51 -5.71
C LEU A 72 1.86 3.08 -6.33
N ALA A 73 1.35 2.46 -7.40
CA ALA A 73 0.08 2.85 -8.00
C ALA A 73 -1.09 2.65 -7.02
N GLN A 74 -1.10 1.54 -6.27
CA GLN A 74 -2.10 1.28 -5.25
C GLN A 74 -2.07 2.31 -4.11
N ALA A 75 -0.88 2.78 -3.72
CA ALA A 75 -0.74 3.84 -2.71
C ALA A 75 -1.45 5.13 -3.15
N LEU A 76 -1.46 5.42 -4.46
CA LEU A 76 -2.15 6.56 -5.08
C LEU A 76 -3.65 6.32 -5.35
N GLY A 77 -4.15 5.10 -5.16
CA GLY A 77 -5.54 4.73 -5.48
C GLY A 77 -5.74 4.12 -6.86
N GLY A 78 -4.66 3.78 -7.57
CA GLY A 78 -4.66 3.06 -8.85
C GLY A 78 -3.85 3.73 -9.95
N TRP A 79 -3.70 3.02 -11.07
CA TRP A 79 -2.94 3.48 -12.23
C TRP A 79 -3.53 4.72 -12.92
N ASP A 80 -4.84 4.95 -12.84
CA ASP A 80 -5.47 6.14 -13.40
C ASP A 80 -4.99 7.42 -12.68
N GLN A 81 -4.92 7.37 -11.34
CA GLN A 81 -4.44 8.48 -10.54
C GLN A 81 -2.94 8.69 -10.71
N GLN A 82 -2.18 7.59 -10.82
CA GLN A 82 -0.76 7.65 -11.12
C GLN A 82 -0.48 8.31 -12.48
N SER A 83 -1.18 7.88 -13.54
CA SER A 83 -1.03 8.43 -14.90
C SER A 83 -1.32 9.93 -14.92
N ARG A 84 -2.41 10.36 -14.28
CA ARG A 84 -2.76 11.77 -14.18
C ARG A 84 -1.65 12.59 -13.52
N LEU A 85 -1.13 12.12 -12.39
CA LEU A 85 -0.05 12.82 -11.67
C LEU A 85 1.25 12.83 -12.48
N ALA A 86 1.55 11.77 -13.22
CA ALA A 86 2.69 11.72 -14.12
C ALA A 86 2.56 12.74 -15.26
N GLU A 87 1.39 12.86 -15.88
CA GLU A 87 1.11 13.86 -16.92
C GLU A 87 1.28 15.29 -16.39
N GLU A 88 0.82 15.57 -15.17
CA GLU A 88 1.00 16.87 -14.50
C GLU A 88 2.49 17.21 -14.28
N LEU A 89 3.36 16.19 -14.21
CA LEU A 89 4.82 16.33 -14.12
C LEU A 89 5.53 16.32 -15.48
N GLY A 90 4.82 16.08 -16.58
CA GLY A 90 5.39 15.93 -17.92
C GLY A 90 6.16 14.63 -18.14
N LEU A 91 5.78 13.56 -17.42
CA LEU A 91 6.33 12.21 -17.54
C LEU A 91 5.43 11.29 -18.38
#